data_AF-A0A9Q4BS58-F1
#
_entry.id   AF-A0A9Q4BS58-F1
#
_cell.length_a   1.000
_cell.length_b   1.000
_cell.length_c   1.000
_cell.angle_alpha   90.00
_cell.angle_beta   90.00
_cell.angle_gamma   90.00
#
_symmetry.space_group_name_H-M   'P 1'
#
loop_
_entity.id
_entity.type
_entity.pdbx_description
1 polymer ?
#
loop_
_entity_poly.entity_id
_entity_poly.type
_entity_poly.pdbx_seq_one_letter_code
_entity_poly.pdbx_strand_id
1 'polypeptide(L)'
;MSKLEEDHVQADSIKYRIVYYIHGDGSYLYHDNDGNEIQADERMVSQAISVAEGLPNSEVFIFHQKSKRHFLFFFPLKDGEFYYYRSGQLIENESYNSNASLQNLDIEAAFFREYASYVPDLPGKIVRNFFLYYGHEIPESGGMGYNPSYPEKPFSIDNLSKALSLFKNASQIGDAKFDFLLLSTCYNGTPGVIEKLAPYASYIMASPEYLHLSYISSEHLKKLPQAGQTEDLHSYLKSFAEAAFTRLKEDTRTMITIAIYDADRVKDFLNMYKYAKAAERNIQDETGSTPRITPALDAAGCIDCSREASFDSKAAKQGIDLFYNPPQFGKYKGKLTHSGWGCPK
;
A
#
# COMPACT_ATOMS: atom_id res chain seq x y z
N MET A 1 -18.27 -32.13 18.26
CA MET A 1 -17.28 -31.86 17.21
C MET A 1 -15.98 -31.55 17.90
N SER A 2 -14.85 -32.09 17.43
CA SER A 2 -13.55 -31.75 18.02
C SER A 2 -13.11 -30.36 17.56
N LYS A 3 -12.29 -29.64 18.35
CA LYS A 3 -11.74 -28.32 17.98
C LYS A 3 -11.06 -28.33 16.59
N LEU A 4 -10.44 -29.45 16.23
CA LEU A 4 -9.82 -29.67 14.92
C LEU A 4 -10.85 -29.77 13.78
N GLU A 5 -12.02 -30.35 14.01
CA GLU A 5 -13.09 -30.42 13.00
C GLU A 5 -13.75 -29.06 12.76
N GLU A 6 -13.93 -28.24 13.81
CA GLU A 6 -14.42 -26.86 13.67
C GLU A 6 -13.41 -25.98 12.91
N ASP A 7 -12.12 -26.08 13.25
CA ASP A 7 -11.05 -25.35 12.55
C ASP A 7 -10.98 -25.73 11.06
N HIS A 8 -11.17 -27.01 10.72
CA HIS A 8 -11.17 -27.48 9.32
C HIS A 8 -12.39 -27.00 8.51
N VAL A 9 -13.60 -27.09 9.08
CA VAL A 9 -14.83 -26.63 8.39
C VAL A 9 -14.79 -25.12 8.16
N GLN A 10 -14.20 -24.36 9.09
CA GLN A 10 -14.10 -22.90 8.97
C GLN A 10 -13.03 -22.49 7.94
N ALA A 11 -11.90 -23.20 7.86
CA ALA A 11 -10.86 -22.96 6.85
C ALA A 11 -11.33 -23.18 5.40
N ASP A 12 -12.40 -23.97 5.20
CA ASP A 12 -12.98 -24.20 3.89
C ASP A 12 -13.82 -23.03 3.34
N SER A 13 -14.21 -22.11 4.20
CA SER A 13 -14.96 -20.91 3.82
C SER A 13 -14.09 -19.71 3.41
N ILE A 14 -12.78 -19.73 3.72
CA ILE A 14 -11.89 -18.59 3.51
C ILE A 14 -11.71 -18.33 2.00
N LYS A 15 -11.99 -17.10 1.58
CA LYS A 15 -11.89 -16.61 0.20
C LYS A 15 -10.93 -15.43 0.06
N TYR A 16 -10.80 -14.67 1.13
CA TYR A 16 -9.97 -13.47 1.16
C TYR A 16 -9.04 -13.54 2.35
N ARG A 17 -7.77 -13.21 2.11
CA ARG A 17 -6.79 -12.95 3.14
C ARG A 17 -6.32 -11.51 2.98
N ILE A 18 -6.60 -10.68 3.96
CA ILE A 18 -6.36 -9.24 3.87
C ILE A 18 -5.39 -8.84 4.97
N VAL A 19 -4.25 -8.27 4.59
CA VAL A 19 -3.27 -7.72 5.53
C VAL A 19 -3.34 -6.20 5.47
N TYR A 20 -3.68 -5.58 6.59
CA TYR A 20 -3.54 -4.15 6.80
C TYR A 20 -2.24 -3.88 7.54
N TYR A 21 -1.42 -3.00 6.99
CA TYR A 21 -0.32 -2.37 7.70
C TYR A 21 -0.58 -0.87 7.81
N ILE A 22 -0.85 -0.41 9.02
CA ILE A 22 -1.22 0.98 9.33
C ILE A 22 -0.08 1.61 10.14
N HIS A 23 0.68 2.48 9.50
CA HIS A 23 1.78 3.22 10.08
C HIS A 23 1.31 4.57 10.63
N GLY A 24 1.18 4.66 11.96
CA GLY A 24 0.74 5.85 12.70
C GLY A 24 1.86 6.64 13.38
N ASP A 25 3.12 6.27 13.21
CA ASP A 25 4.25 6.85 13.94
C ASP A 25 4.55 8.33 13.58
N GLY A 26 3.96 8.82 12.48
CA GLY A 26 4.09 10.21 12.03
C GLY A 26 3.03 11.19 12.56
N SER A 27 2.12 10.75 13.44
CA SER A 27 1.03 11.59 14.00
C SER A 27 0.21 12.32 12.92
N TYR A 28 -0.33 11.56 11.97
CA TYR A 28 -1.00 12.13 10.82
C TYR A 28 -2.42 12.62 11.15
N LEU A 29 -2.53 13.93 11.32
CA LEU A 29 -3.77 14.65 11.60
C LEU A 29 -4.31 15.31 10.32
N TYR A 30 -5.63 15.21 10.13
CA TYR A 30 -6.36 16.03 9.16
C TYR A 30 -7.65 16.54 9.76
N HIS A 31 -8.26 17.49 9.08
CA HIS A 31 -9.54 18.04 9.48
C HIS A 31 -10.62 17.54 8.51
N ASP A 32 -11.78 17.15 9.02
CA ASP A 32 -12.95 16.89 8.19
C ASP A 32 -13.60 18.20 7.70
N ASN A 33 -14.70 18.07 6.95
CA ASN A 33 -15.45 19.22 6.42
C ASN A 33 -16.07 20.11 7.51
N ASP A 34 -16.25 19.58 8.73
CA ASP A 34 -16.74 20.31 9.90
C ASP A 34 -15.58 20.94 10.71
N GLY A 35 -14.33 20.70 10.30
CA GLY A 35 -13.14 21.20 10.97
C GLY A 35 -12.72 20.38 12.19
N ASN A 36 -13.23 19.16 12.38
CA ASN A 36 -12.79 18.29 13.47
C ASN A 36 -11.47 17.62 13.12
N GLU A 37 -10.54 17.62 14.08
CA GLU A 37 -9.29 16.86 13.96
C GLU A 37 -9.56 15.35 13.98
N ILE A 38 -9.00 14.65 12.99
CA ILE A 38 -9.06 13.20 12.86
C ILE A 38 -7.63 12.67 12.78
N GLN A 39 -7.31 11.77 13.71
CA GLN A 39 -6.10 10.93 13.63
C GLN A 39 -6.30 9.87 12.55
N ALA A 40 -5.52 9.95 11.48
CA ALA A 40 -5.75 9.17 10.27
C ALA A 40 -5.54 7.67 10.48
N ASP A 41 -4.52 7.29 11.25
CA ASP A 41 -4.21 5.91 11.58
C ASP A 41 -5.31 5.28 12.45
N GLU A 42 -5.74 5.94 13.52
CA GLU A 42 -6.83 5.47 14.39
C GLU A 42 -8.16 5.32 13.62
N ARG A 43 -8.46 6.28 12.73
CA ARG A 43 -9.62 6.20 11.84
C ARG A 43 -9.50 5.04 10.85
N MET A 44 -8.28 4.73 10.41
CA MET A 44 -8.03 3.61 9.52
C MET A 44 -8.16 2.28 10.24
N VAL A 45 -7.66 2.15 11.47
CA VAL A 45 -7.85 0.95 12.30
C VAL A 45 -9.33 0.67 12.50
N SER A 46 -10.11 1.70 12.84
CA SER A 46 -11.56 1.58 13.02
C SER A 46 -12.26 1.06 11.76
N GLN A 47 -11.88 1.56 10.58
CA GLN A 47 -12.41 1.07 9.29
C GLN A 47 -11.93 -0.35 8.98
N ALA A 48 -10.67 -0.68 9.24
CA ALA A 48 -10.13 -2.02 9.03
C ALA A 48 -10.83 -3.06 9.90
N ILE A 49 -11.11 -2.74 11.17
CA ILE A 49 -11.93 -3.55 12.08
C ILE A 49 -13.33 -3.72 11.51
N SER A 50 -13.97 -2.62 11.11
CA SER A 50 -15.33 -2.69 10.56
C SER A 50 -15.40 -3.52 9.28
N VAL A 51 -14.39 -3.43 8.41
CA VAL A 51 -14.25 -4.32 7.24
C VAL A 51 -14.09 -5.77 7.67
N ALA A 52 -13.23 -6.03 8.66
CA ALA A 52 -12.98 -7.37 9.15
C ALA A 52 -14.26 -8.03 9.69
N GLU A 53 -15.03 -7.33 10.52
CA GLU A 53 -16.33 -7.75 11.05
C GLU A 53 -17.36 -8.02 9.95
N GLY A 54 -17.32 -7.23 8.87
CA GLY A 54 -18.25 -7.33 7.73
C GLY A 54 -17.93 -8.43 6.72
N LEU A 55 -16.83 -9.17 6.86
CA LEU A 55 -16.35 -10.14 5.88
C LEU A 55 -16.35 -11.59 6.42
N PRO A 56 -17.50 -12.31 6.35
CA PRO A 56 -17.65 -13.64 6.95
C PRO A 56 -16.83 -14.76 6.29
N ASN A 57 -16.28 -14.52 5.10
CA ASN A 57 -15.48 -15.49 4.34
C ASN A 57 -14.02 -15.06 4.22
N SER A 58 -13.47 -14.43 5.26
CA SER A 58 -12.13 -13.85 5.22
C SER A 58 -11.29 -14.12 6.47
N GLU A 59 -9.98 -14.01 6.29
CA GLU A 59 -9.02 -13.73 7.34
C GLU A 59 -8.52 -12.30 7.18
N VAL A 60 -8.56 -11.51 8.26
CA VAL A 60 -8.08 -10.13 8.26
C VAL A 60 -7.06 -9.94 9.37
N PHE A 61 -5.88 -9.47 8.99
CA PHE A 61 -4.76 -9.17 9.87
C PHE A 61 -4.57 -7.67 9.87
N ILE A 62 -4.63 -7.04 11.04
CA ILE A 62 -4.49 -5.59 11.18
C ILE A 62 -3.30 -5.33 12.07
N PHE A 63 -2.24 -4.81 11.47
CA PHE A 63 -1.05 -4.34 12.16
C PHE A 63 -1.10 -2.81 12.25
N HIS A 64 -1.17 -2.29 13.46
CA HIS A 64 -1.17 -0.85 13.73
C HIS A 64 0.07 -0.47 14.51
N GLN A 65 0.95 0.29 13.87
CA GLN A 65 2.10 0.88 14.52
C GLN A 65 1.74 2.26 15.05
N LYS A 66 1.97 2.48 16.35
CA LYS A 66 1.72 3.74 17.06
C LYS A 66 3.03 4.44 17.40
N SER A 67 2.98 5.74 17.65
CA SER A 67 4.15 6.44 18.19
C SER A 67 4.54 5.90 19.56
N LYS A 68 5.85 5.75 19.78
CA LYS A 68 6.44 5.27 21.03
C LYS A 68 6.04 6.15 22.20
N ARG A 69 5.62 5.51 23.28
CA ARG A 69 5.27 6.17 24.55
C ARG A 69 6.09 5.56 25.67
N HIS A 70 6.27 6.30 26.75
CA HIS A 70 6.95 5.82 27.95
C HIS A 70 6.05 5.99 29.17
N PHE A 71 5.96 4.96 30.02
CA PHE A 71 5.40 5.10 31.35
C PHE A 71 6.46 5.69 32.29
N LEU A 72 6.11 6.77 32.99
CA LEU A 72 7.02 7.53 33.87
C LEU A 72 8.37 7.85 33.20
N PHE A 73 8.40 8.15 31.90
CA PHE A 73 9.60 8.44 31.10
C PHE A 73 10.65 7.31 30.94
N PHE A 74 10.59 6.23 31.72
CA PHE A 74 11.64 5.19 31.74
C PHE A 74 11.23 3.86 31.11
N PHE A 75 9.95 3.50 31.16
CA PHE A 75 9.51 2.19 30.70
C PHE A 75 8.85 2.30 29.33
N PRO A 76 9.49 1.84 28.24
CA PRO A 76 8.90 1.90 26.91
C PRO A 76 7.61 1.07 26.91
N LEU A 77 6.54 1.69 26.45
CA LEU A 77 5.27 1.01 26.21
C LEU A 77 5.31 0.34 24.84
N LYS A 78 4.51 -0.72 24.71
CA LYS A 78 4.25 -1.37 23.42
C LYS A 78 3.68 -0.35 22.44
N ASP A 79 4.19 -0.40 21.22
CA ASP A 79 3.96 0.56 20.15
C ASP A 79 3.43 -0.09 18.86
N GLY A 80 3.06 -1.37 18.94
CA GLY A 80 2.28 -2.08 17.94
C GLY A 80 1.01 -2.66 18.56
N GLU A 81 -0.07 -2.70 17.80
CA GLU A 81 -1.25 -3.52 18.06
C GLU A 81 -1.49 -4.45 16.87
N PHE A 82 -1.85 -5.69 17.17
CA PHE A 82 -2.19 -6.71 16.21
C PHE A 82 -3.61 -7.19 16.48
N TYR A 83 -4.46 -7.13 15.46
CA TYR A 83 -5.79 -7.71 15.48
C TYR A 83 -5.89 -8.79 14.41
N TYR A 84 -6.45 -9.94 14.80
CA TYR A 84 -6.75 -11.02 13.89
C TYR A 84 -8.24 -11.34 13.91
N TYR A 85 -8.86 -11.26 12.74
CA TYR A 85 -10.24 -11.65 12.52
C TYR A 85 -10.31 -12.85 11.60
N ARG A 86 -11.22 -13.78 11.92
CA ARG A 86 -11.60 -14.88 11.05
C ARG A 86 -13.12 -14.92 10.96
N SER A 87 -13.63 -14.97 9.74
CA SER A 87 -15.07 -15.03 9.46
C SER A 87 -15.90 -13.93 10.16
N GLY A 88 -15.39 -12.70 10.20
CA GLY A 88 -16.08 -11.60 10.87
C GLY A 88 -15.95 -11.55 12.38
N GLN A 89 -15.23 -12.49 13.01
CA GLN A 89 -15.06 -12.55 14.46
C GLN A 89 -13.62 -12.23 14.85
N LEU A 90 -13.45 -11.41 15.88
CA LEU A 90 -12.15 -11.16 16.50
C LEU A 90 -11.69 -12.44 17.20
N ILE A 91 -10.55 -12.97 16.76
CA ILE A 91 -9.92 -14.17 17.32
C ILE A 91 -8.79 -13.79 18.27
N GLU A 92 -7.96 -12.79 17.88
CA GLU A 92 -6.81 -12.35 18.68
C GLU A 92 -6.66 -10.83 18.66
N ASN A 93 -6.21 -10.27 19.79
CA ASN A 93 -5.84 -8.87 19.94
C ASN A 93 -4.63 -8.74 20.87
N GLU A 94 -3.45 -8.50 20.29
CA GLU A 94 -2.18 -8.44 21.02
C GLU A 94 -1.45 -7.12 20.78
N SER A 95 -1.01 -6.48 21.86
CA SER A 95 -0.03 -5.40 21.74
C SER A 95 1.39 -5.99 21.62
N TYR A 96 2.28 -5.38 20.85
CA TYR A 96 3.67 -5.80 20.69
C TYR A 96 4.65 -4.62 20.61
N ASN A 97 5.95 -4.92 20.70
CA ASN A 97 7.01 -3.93 20.47
C ASN A 97 7.47 -4.04 19.02
N SER A 98 7.04 -3.12 18.16
CA SER A 98 7.44 -3.06 16.74
C SER A 98 8.97 -2.92 16.58
N ASN A 99 9.64 -2.36 17.60
CA ASN A 99 11.08 -2.17 17.59
C ASN A 99 11.93 -3.44 17.82
N ALA A 100 11.33 -4.57 18.20
CA ALA A 100 12.11 -5.72 18.63
C ALA A 100 12.89 -6.43 17.48
N SER A 101 12.58 -6.16 16.21
CA SER A 101 13.38 -6.62 15.06
C SER A 101 14.22 -5.50 14.45
N LEU A 102 15.45 -5.84 14.02
CA LEU A 102 16.30 -4.98 13.20
C LEU A 102 15.82 -4.89 11.74
N GLN A 103 14.89 -5.75 11.31
CA GLN A 103 14.32 -5.71 9.96
C GLN A 103 12.84 -5.33 9.96
N ASN A 104 12.41 -5.01 8.75
CA ASN A 104 11.30 -4.11 8.43
C ASN A 104 10.01 -4.90 8.27
N LEU A 105 9.36 -5.23 9.37
CA LEU A 105 8.10 -5.99 9.47
C LEU A 105 8.24 -7.50 9.76
N ASP A 106 9.36 -7.95 10.32
CA ASP A 106 9.54 -9.38 10.65
C ASP A 106 8.55 -9.88 11.69
N ILE A 107 8.22 -9.04 12.67
CA ILE A 107 7.31 -9.39 13.78
C ILE A 107 5.90 -9.57 13.23
N GLU A 108 5.46 -8.65 12.39
CA GLU A 108 4.17 -8.69 11.72
C GLU A 108 4.08 -9.91 10.78
N ALA A 109 5.15 -10.22 10.05
CA ALA A 109 5.21 -11.42 9.22
C ALA A 109 5.23 -12.71 10.08
N ALA A 110 5.77 -12.67 11.30
CA ALA A 110 5.73 -13.79 12.24
C ALA A 110 4.31 -14.01 12.78
N PHE A 111 3.64 -12.96 13.26
CA PHE A 111 2.23 -13.01 13.65
C PHE A 111 1.35 -13.53 12.52
N PHE A 112 1.53 -13.00 11.31
CA PHE A 112 0.78 -13.48 10.15
C PHE A 112 0.99 -14.98 9.90
N ARG A 113 2.23 -15.47 9.99
CA ARG A 113 2.54 -16.91 9.84
C ARG A 113 1.91 -17.76 10.92
N GLU A 114 1.89 -17.28 12.16
CA GLU A 114 1.36 -17.98 13.31
C GLU A 114 -0.16 -18.14 13.22
N TYR A 115 -0.86 -17.07 12.81
CA TYR A 115 -2.33 -17.03 12.83
C TYR A 115 -2.98 -17.38 11.48
N ALA A 116 -2.27 -17.30 10.36
CA ALA A 116 -2.81 -17.66 9.06
C ALA A 116 -3.22 -19.13 8.99
N SER A 117 -4.48 -19.38 8.64
CA SER A 117 -4.99 -20.73 8.43
C SER A 117 -4.30 -21.39 7.26
N TYR A 118 -4.01 -22.68 7.42
CA TYR A 118 -3.69 -23.54 6.29
C TYR A 118 -4.91 -23.63 5.38
N VAL A 119 -4.76 -23.20 4.13
CA VAL A 119 -5.79 -23.39 3.11
C VAL A 119 -5.27 -24.46 2.14
N PRO A 120 -5.89 -25.66 2.11
CA PRO A 120 -5.45 -26.71 1.20
C PRO A 120 -5.60 -26.25 -0.26
N ASP A 121 -4.61 -26.58 -1.07
CA ASP A 121 -4.61 -26.37 -2.52
C ASP A 121 -5.60 -27.36 -3.16
N LEU A 122 -6.88 -26.98 -3.16
CA LEU A 122 -7.96 -27.75 -3.75
C LEU A 122 -8.28 -27.21 -5.15
N PRO A 123 -8.43 -28.07 -6.17
CA PRO A 123 -8.80 -27.63 -7.51
C PRO A 123 -10.03 -26.71 -7.50
N GLY A 124 -9.88 -25.48 -8.00
CA GLY A 124 -10.94 -24.48 -8.08
C GLY A 124 -11.15 -23.62 -6.82
N LYS A 125 -10.43 -23.87 -5.72
CA LYS A 125 -10.44 -23.00 -4.54
C LYS A 125 -9.36 -21.93 -4.69
N ILE A 126 -9.78 -20.70 -4.96
CA ILE A 126 -8.87 -19.55 -5.07
C ILE A 126 -9.07 -18.66 -3.84
N VAL A 127 -8.03 -18.50 -3.03
CA VAL A 127 -7.97 -17.48 -1.98
C VAL A 127 -7.27 -16.27 -2.54
N ARG A 128 -7.96 -15.12 -2.50
CA ARG A 128 -7.41 -13.84 -2.91
C ARG A 128 -6.62 -13.22 -1.75
N ASN A 129 -5.38 -12.83 -2.01
CA ASN A 129 -4.48 -12.28 -1.01
C ASN A 129 -4.24 -10.80 -1.27
N PHE A 130 -4.66 -9.95 -0.34
CA PHE A 130 -4.51 -8.50 -0.42
C PHE A 130 -3.54 -8.00 0.64
N PHE A 131 -2.68 -7.05 0.26
CA PHE A 131 -1.82 -6.33 1.18
C PHE A 131 -2.10 -4.83 1.05
N LEU A 132 -2.39 -4.17 2.17
CA LEU A 132 -2.85 -2.78 2.19
C LEU A 132 -1.96 -1.98 3.12
N TYR A 133 -1.15 -1.10 2.56
CA TYR A 133 -0.28 -0.20 3.30
C TYR A 133 -0.93 1.17 3.44
N TYR A 134 -1.01 1.65 4.68
CA TYR A 134 -1.45 2.99 5.04
C TYR A 134 -0.33 3.64 5.87
N GLY A 135 0.48 4.49 5.26
CA GLY A 135 1.41 5.38 5.95
C GLY A 135 1.77 6.65 5.16
N HIS A 136 2.84 7.32 5.57
CA HIS A 136 3.39 8.40 4.77
C HIS A 136 4.03 7.86 3.48
N GLU A 137 4.48 8.77 2.61
CA GLU A 137 5.29 8.41 1.44
C GLU A 137 6.45 7.51 1.86
N ILE A 138 6.49 6.29 1.33
CA ILE A 138 7.61 5.39 1.56
C ILE A 138 8.74 5.82 0.61
N PRO A 139 9.93 6.18 1.13
CA PRO A 139 11.04 6.59 0.27
C PRO A 139 11.45 5.46 -0.69
N GLU A 140 11.74 5.79 -1.95
CA GLU A 140 12.23 4.80 -2.92
C GLU A 140 13.57 4.16 -2.51
N SER A 141 14.39 4.91 -1.78
CA SER A 141 15.71 4.50 -1.30
C SER A 141 16.06 5.19 0.03
N GLY A 142 17.00 4.62 0.78
CA GLY A 142 17.39 5.15 2.08
C GLY A 142 16.33 4.85 3.14
N GLY A 143 15.61 5.87 3.60
CA GLY A 143 14.54 5.71 4.59
C GLY A 143 14.92 5.99 6.04
N MET A 144 16.12 6.52 6.30
CA MET A 144 16.50 7.01 7.63
C MET A 144 15.56 8.14 8.06
N GLY A 145 15.13 8.14 9.32
CA GLY A 145 14.18 9.11 9.84
C GLY A 145 12.74 8.92 9.38
N TYR A 146 12.44 7.88 8.56
CA TYR A 146 11.06 7.58 8.14
C TYR A 146 10.15 7.36 9.34
N ASN A 147 10.66 6.68 10.35
CA ASN A 147 9.97 6.38 11.58
C ASN A 147 10.43 7.38 12.68
N PRO A 148 9.58 8.33 13.13
CA PRO A 148 9.99 9.32 14.13
C PRO A 148 10.36 8.72 15.49
N SER A 149 9.71 7.61 15.89
CA SER A 149 10.06 6.93 17.15
C SER A 149 11.37 6.16 17.07
N TYR A 150 11.79 5.77 15.86
CA TYR A 150 12.99 4.98 15.56
C TYR A 150 13.75 5.53 14.35
N PRO A 151 14.27 6.77 14.41
CA PRO A 151 14.85 7.47 13.26
C PRO A 151 16.11 6.78 12.70
N GLU A 152 16.77 5.95 13.51
CA GLU A 152 17.90 5.13 13.12
C GLU A 152 17.53 3.91 12.25
N LYS A 153 16.25 3.57 12.18
CA LYS A 153 15.76 2.42 11.40
C LYS A 153 15.30 2.88 10.02
N PRO A 154 16.03 2.51 8.96
CA PRO A 154 15.64 2.89 7.62
C PRO A 154 14.43 2.09 7.16
N PHE A 155 13.39 2.77 6.67
CA PHE A 155 12.27 2.14 5.97
C PHE A 155 12.07 2.78 4.59
N SER A 156 12.22 1.97 3.55
CA SER A 156 12.11 2.33 2.14
C SER A 156 11.33 1.27 1.36
N ILE A 157 11.13 1.48 0.06
CA ILE A 157 10.47 0.49 -0.80
C ILE A 157 11.23 -0.83 -0.89
N ASP A 158 12.56 -0.82 -0.74
CA ASP A 158 13.35 -2.06 -0.66
C ASP A 158 13.02 -2.85 0.61
N ASN A 159 12.76 -2.14 1.70
CA ASN A 159 12.36 -2.72 2.97
C ASN A 159 10.95 -3.32 2.88
N LEU A 160 9.99 -2.59 2.31
CA LEU A 160 8.66 -3.10 2.04
C LEU A 160 8.68 -4.33 1.11
N SER A 161 9.49 -4.30 0.05
CA SER A 161 9.62 -5.42 -0.89
C SER A 161 10.11 -6.70 -0.19
N LYS A 162 11.08 -6.58 0.72
CA LYS A 162 11.53 -7.69 1.56
C LYS A 162 10.40 -8.19 2.48
N ALA A 163 9.67 -7.28 3.11
CA ALA A 163 8.52 -7.63 3.94
C ALA A 163 7.46 -8.41 3.15
N LEU A 164 7.07 -7.92 1.97
CA LEU A 164 6.12 -8.61 1.07
C LEU A 164 6.59 -10.02 0.72
N SER A 165 7.90 -10.22 0.53
CA SER A 165 8.45 -11.57 0.34
C SER A 165 8.23 -12.47 1.57
N LEU A 166 8.36 -11.94 2.79
CA LEU A 166 8.12 -12.71 4.02
C LEU A 166 6.64 -13.09 4.15
N PHE A 167 5.72 -12.13 3.92
CA PHE A 167 4.28 -12.40 3.95
C PHE A 167 3.87 -13.38 2.84
N LYS A 168 4.39 -13.23 1.62
CA LYS A 168 4.17 -14.18 0.52
C LYS A 168 4.58 -15.60 0.94
N ASN A 169 5.79 -15.75 1.48
CA ASN A 169 6.28 -17.05 1.93
C ASN A 169 5.43 -17.63 3.07
N ALA A 170 4.98 -16.78 4.01
CA ALA A 170 4.13 -17.19 5.12
C ALA A 170 2.70 -17.54 4.70
N SER A 171 2.18 -16.91 3.64
CA SER A 171 0.81 -17.11 3.15
C SER A 171 0.60 -18.42 2.39
N GLN A 172 1.70 -19.14 2.15
CA GLN A 172 1.74 -20.41 1.41
C GLN A 172 1.18 -20.31 -0.02
N ILE A 173 1.13 -19.12 -0.60
CA ILE A 173 0.71 -18.89 -1.99
C ILE A 173 1.78 -19.35 -3.01
N GLY A 174 2.87 -19.97 -2.55
CA GLY A 174 3.96 -20.46 -3.38
C GLY A 174 4.60 -19.35 -4.21
N ASP A 175 4.73 -19.59 -5.51
CA ASP A 175 5.28 -18.61 -6.45
C ASP A 175 4.28 -17.51 -6.84
N ALA A 176 3.02 -17.59 -6.40
CA ALA A 176 2.00 -16.60 -6.74
C ALA A 176 2.30 -15.22 -6.12
N LYS A 177 1.68 -14.19 -6.71
CA LYS A 177 1.73 -12.81 -6.21
C LYS A 177 0.54 -12.56 -5.29
N PHE A 178 0.61 -11.53 -4.46
CA PHE A 178 -0.60 -10.90 -3.93
C PHE A 178 -1.50 -10.50 -5.11
N ASP A 179 -2.79 -10.78 -5.01
CA ASP A 179 -3.74 -10.37 -6.02
C ASP A 179 -3.83 -8.84 -6.10
N PHE A 180 -3.69 -8.17 -4.95
CA PHE A 180 -3.80 -6.73 -4.84
C PHE A 180 -2.86 -6.15 -3.77
N LEU A 181 -2.13 -5.10 -4.13
CA LEU A 181 -1.35 -4.26 -3.23
C LEU A 181 -1.87 -2.82 -3.28
N LEU A 182 -2.26 -2.27 -2.14
CA LEU A 182 -2.61 -0.86 -2.01
C LEU A 182 -1.49 -0.12 -1.29
N LEU A 183 -1.05 1.01 -1.85
CA LEU A 183 -0.25 2.01 -1.18
C LEU A 183 -1.10 3.29 -1.03
N SER A 184 -1.74 3.46 0.13
CA SER A 184 -2.47 4.69 0.48
C SER A 184 -1.49 5.77 0.94
N THR A 185 -0.53 6.13 0.09
CA THR A 185 0.58 7.02 0.42
C THR A 185 0.76 8.07 -0.68
N CYS A 186 1.39 9.20 -0.36
CA CYS A 186 1.83 10.15 -1.38
C CYS A 186 2.96 9.52 -2.23
N TYR A 187 3.03 9.90 -3.51
CA TYR A 187 4.23 9.73 -4.36
C TYR A 187 4.79 8.32 -4.53
N ASN A 188 4.03 7.26 -4.27
CA ASN A 188 4.48 5.88 -4.48
C ASN A 188 3.97 5.25 -5.79
N GLY A 189 3.35 6.03 -6.68
CA GLY A 189 3.02 5.67 -8.06
C GLY A 189 4.13 6.04 -9.06
N THR A 190 5.40 5.76 -8.75
CA THR A 190 6.53 6.01 -9.67
C THR A 190 6.94 4.74 -10.41
N PRO A 191 7.61 4.84 -11.58
CA PRO A 191 8.14 3.65 -12.25
C PRO A 191 9.08 2.83 -11.35
N GLY A 192 9.93 3.49 -10.55
CA GLY A 192 10.87 2.82 -9.65
C GLY A 192 10.18 2.04 -8.53
N VAL A 193 9.12 2.60 -7.93
CA VAL A 193 8.32 1.90 -6.94
C VAL A 193 7.60 0.69 -7.54
N ILE A 194 6.88 0.90 -8.65
CA ILE A 194 6.10 -0.16 -9.27
C ILE A 194 7.01 -1.28 -9.79
N GLU A 195 8.20 -0.99 -10.33
CA GLU A 195 9.19 -2.01 -10.70
C GLU A 195 9.58 -2.91 -9.52
N LYS A 196 9.86 -2.32 -8.35
CA LYS A 196 10.26 -3.08 -7.15
C LYS A 196 9.14 -3.94 -6.59
N LEU A 197 7.88 -3.50 -6.73
CA LEU A 197 6.72 -4.16 -6.14
C LEU A 197 6.00 -5.13 -7.10
N ALA A 198 6.13 -4.96 -8.42
CA ALA A 198 5.54 -5.82 -9.45
C ALA A 198 5.85 -7.34 -9.33
N PRO A 199 7.00 -7.77 -8.77
CA PRO A 199 7.25 -9.19 -8.48
C PRO A 199 6.34 -9.78 -7.40
N TYR A 200 5.76 -8.93 -6.54
CA TYR A 200 5.00 -9.34 -5.37
C TYR A 200 3.49 -9.16 -5.53
N ALA A 201 3.01 -8.34 -6.48
CA ALA A 201 1.59 -8.06 -6.66
C ALA A 201 1.16 -8.14 -8.14
N SER A 202 -0.07 -8.62 -8.39
CA SER A 202 -0.69 -8.63 -9.71
C SER A 202 -1.25 -7.26 -10.08
N TYR A 203 -1.98 -6.64 -9.13
CA TYR A 203 -2.44 -5.27 -9.24
C TYR A 203 -1.86 -4.41 -8.12
N ILE A 204 -1.41 -3.21 -8.45
CA ILE A 204 -0.95 -2.21 -7.48
C ILE A 204 -1.83 -0.98 -7.61
N MET A 205 -2.40 -0.48 -6.52
CA MET A 205 -3.07 0.82 -6.48
C MET A 205 -2.21 1.79 -5.68
N ALA A 206 -1.83 2.91 -6.28
CA ALA A 206 -1.02 3.93 -5.62
C ALA A 206 -1.32 5.32 -6.19
N SER A 207 -0.86 6.36 -5.49
CA SER A 207 -0.87 7.72 -6.01
C SER A 207 0.52 8.11 -6.52
N PRO A 208 0.63 8.57 -7.79
CA PRO A 208 1.87 9.17 -8.29
C PRO A 208 2.13 10.58 -7.72
N GLU A 209 1.18 11.15 -6.99
CA GLU A 209 1.19 12.54 -6.51
C GLU A 209 0.76 12.59 -5.03
N TYR A 210 0.48 13.79 -4.51
CA TYR A 210 -0.09 13.95 -3.17
C TYR A 210 -1.38 13.14 -3.01
N LEU A 211 -1.37 12.23 -2.04
CA LEU A 211 -2.53 11.48 -1.61
C LEU A 211 -2.47 11.32 -0.10
N HIS A 212 -3.55 11.74 0.55
CA HIS A 212 -3.62 11.77 1.98
C HIS A 212 -4.22 10.44 2.47
N LEU A 213 -3.53 9.76 3.39
CA LEU A 213 -3.83 8.42 3.93
C LEU A 213 -5.30 8.11 4.20
N SER A 214 -5.96 9.09 4.80
CA SER A 214 -7.32 9.00 5.31
C SER A 214 -8.40 8.88 4.23
N TYR A 215 -8.03 9.09 2.97
CA TYR A 215 -9.01 9.27 1.92
C TYR A 215 -9.20 8.05 1.01
N ILE A 216 -8.24 7.11 0.94
CA ILE A 216 -8.56 5.78 0.37
C ILE A 216 -9.24 4.96 1.47
N SER A 217 -10.55 5.10 1.57
CA SER A 217 -11.34 4.37 2.54
C SER A 217 -11.37 2.87 2.20
N SER A 218 -11.04 2.03 3.17
CA SER A 218 -11.08 0.57 3.00
C SER A 218 -12.50 -0.01 3.00
N GLU A 219 -13.51 0.80 3.30
CA GLU A 219 -14.93 0.39 3.41
C GLU A 219 -15.47 -0.28 2.15
N HIS A 220 -14.91 0.03 0.96
CA HIS A 220 -15.29 -0.65 -0.27
C HIS A 220 -15.00 -2.16 -0.22
N LEU A 221 -14.02 -2.60 0.58
CA LEU A 221 -13.70 -4.02 0.77
C LEU A 221 -14.84 -4.82 1.40
N LYS A 222 -15.80 -4.18 2.09
CA LYS A 222 -17.04 -4.86 2.55
C LYS A 222 -17.90 -5.36 1.41
N LYS A 223 -17.70 -4.83 0.20
CA LYS A 223 -18.41 -5.23 -1.03
C LYS A 223 -17.66 -6.30 -1.81
N LEU A 224 -16.61 -6.91 -1.23
CA LEU A 224 -15.92 -7.99 -1.90
C LEU A 224 -16.91 -9.08 -2.33
N PRO A 225 -16.79 -9.58 -3.58
CA PRO A 225 -17.75 -10.54 -4.12
C PRO A 225 -17.99 -11.73 -3.20
N GLN A 226 -19.25 -12.12 -3.05
CA GLN A 226 -19.57 -13.30 -2.26
C GLN A 226 -19.22 -14.60 -3.00
N ALA A 227 -19.31 -15.71 -2.29
CA ALA A 227 -19.04 -17.04 -2.81
C ALA A 227 -19.78 -17.33 -4.13
N GLY A 228 -19.05 -17.63 -5.20
CA GLY A 228 -19.63 -18.05 -6.49
C GLY A 228 -19.84 -16.90 -7.49
N GLN A 229 -19.57 -15.65 -7.11
CA GLN A 229 -19.50 -14.55 -8.06
C GLN A 229 -18.09 -14.49 -8.66
N THR A 230 -17.96 -14.89 -9.92
CA THR A 230 -16.75 -14.66 -10.71
C THR A 230 -16.74 -13.21 -11.18
N GLU A 231 -16.66 -12.27 -10.25
CA GLU A 231 -16.39 -10.90 -10.63
C GLU A 231 -14.92 -10.80 -11.03
N ASP A 232 -14.69 -10.15 -12.17
CA ASP A 232 -13.36 -9.79 -12.63
C ASP A 232 -12.70 -8.89 -11.58
N LEU A 233 -11.60 -9.36 -10.99
CA LEU A 233 -10.88 -8.62 -9.93
C LEU A 233 -10.50 -7.22 -10.40
N HIS A 234 -10.12 -7.07 -11.68
CA HIS A 234 -9.75 -5.77 -12.23
C HIS A 234 -10.93 -4.79 -12.21
N SER A 235 -12.10 -5.22 -12.67
CA SER A 235 -13.35 -4.44 -12.61
C SER A 235 -13.72 -4.05 -11.18
N TYR A 236 -13.58 -4.96 -10.21
CA TYR A 236 -13.80 -4.66 -8.79
C TYR A 236 -12.82 -3.59 -8.28
N LEU A 237 -11.52 -3.74 -8.56
CA LEU A 237 -10.49 -2.77 -8.13
C LEU A 237 -10.71 -1.40 -8.77
N LYS A 238 -11.21 -1.35 -10.00
CA LYS A 238 -11.60 -0.10 -10.67
C LYS A 238 -12.76 0.60 -9.95
N SER A 239 -13.81 -0.15 -9.58
CA SER A 239 -14.91 0.37 -8.76
C SER A 239 -14.42 0.86 -7.39
N PHE A 240 -13.48 0.14 -6.77
CA PHE A 240 -12.86 0.58 -5.52
C PHE A 240 -12.11 1.92 -5.71
N ALA A 241 -11.23 2.04 -6.70
CA ALA A 241 -10.53 3.29 -6.97
C ALA A 241 -11.48 4.44 -7.31
N GLU A 242 -12.55 4.20 -8.07
CA GLU A 242 -13.55 5.20 -8.42
C GLU A 242 -14.30 5.72 -7.18
N ALA A 243 -14.65 4.82 -6.25
CA ALA A 243 -15.29 5.21 -4.99
C ALA A 243 -14.34 6.06 -4.12
N ALA A 244 -13.07 5.67 -4.01
CA ALA A 244 -12.05 6.45 -3.30
C ALA A 244 -11.83 7.82 -3.96
N PHE A 245 -11.73 7.86 -5.29
CA PHE A 245 -11.57 9.09 -6.07
C PHE A 245 -12.76 10.05 -5.91
N THR A 246 -13.99 9.52 -5.95
CA THR A 246 -15.20 10.32 -5.80
C THR A 246 -15.23 11.01 -4.44
N ARG A 247 -14.96 10.25 -3.37
CA ARG A 247 -14.86 10.81 -2.02
C ARG A 247 -13.76 11.87 -1.89
N LEU A 248 -12.56 11.58 -2.40
CA LEU A 248 -11.45 12.54 -2.43
C LEU A 248 -11.84 13.85 -3.12
N LYS A 249 -12.60 13.77 -4.21
CA LYS A 249 -13.03 14.93 -4.98
C LYS A 249 -14.05 15.80 -4.23
N GLU A 250 -14.87 15.18 -3.38
CA GLU A 250 -15.82 15.88 -2.54
C GLU A 250 -15.11 16.61 -1.39
N ASP A 251 -14.10 15.96 -0.79
CA ASP A 251 -13.44 16.44 0.43
C ASP A 251 -12.18 17.28 0.18
N THR A 252 -11.63 17.30 -1.03
CA THR A 252 -10.36 17.99 -1.31
C THR A 252 -10.44 18.96 -2.49
N ARG A 253 -9.66 20.04 -2.39
CA ARG A 253 -9.50 21.08 -3.44
C ARG A 253 -8.18 20.96 -4.19
N THR A 254 -7.30 20.08 -3.71
CA THR A 254 -5.99 19.79 -4.27
C THR A 254 -6.09 18.82 -5.45
N MET A 255 -4.95 18.55 -6.07
CA MET A 255 -4.85 17.54 -7.11
C MET A 255 -5.15 16.16 -6.50
N ILE A 256 -5.86 15.32 -7.25
CA ILE A 256 -6.13 13.93 -6.88
C ILE A 256 -5.67 13.06 -8.03
N THR A 257 -4.85 12.06 -7.72
CA THR A 257 -4.45 11.04 -8.69
C THR A 257 -4.47 9.67 -8.04
N ILE A 258 -5.27 8.75 -8.56
CA ILE A 258 -5.23 7.33 -8.20
C ILE A 258 -4.98 6.54 -9.46
N ALA A 259 -3.96 5.69 -9.44
CA ALA A 259 -3.65 4.79 -10.53
C ALA A 259 -3.73 3.34 -10.06
N ILE A 260 -4.31 2.48 -10.89
CA ILE A 260 -4.23 1.03 -10.76
C ILE A 260 -3.28 0.54 -11.84
N TYR A 261 -2.21 -0.14 -11.45
CA TYR A 261 -1.21 -0.73 -12.33
C TYR A 261 -1.44 -2.24 -12.38
N ASP A 262 -1.67 -2.78 -13.57
CA ASP A 262 -1.52 -4.20 -13.87
C ASP A 262 -0.03 -4.50 -14.04
N ALA A 263 0.56 -5.16 -13.03
CA ALA A 263 1.99 -5.33 -12.89
C ALA A 263 2.63 -6.09 -14.06
N ASP A 264 1.88 -6.94 -14.76
CA ASP A 264 2.39 -7.68 -15.91
C ASP A 264 2.30 -6.85 -17.19
N ARG A 265 1.28 -6.02 -17.33
CA ARG A 265 1.08 -5.18 -18.52
C ARG A 265 1.93 -3.92 -18.55
N VAL A 266 2.38 -3.42 -17.38
CA VAL A 266 3.27 -2.25 -17.32
C VAL A 266 4.76 -2.60 -17.54
N LYS A 267 5.13 -3.88 -17.60
CA LYS A 267 6.53 -4.34 -17.68
C LYS A 267 7.33 -3.71 -18.81
N ASP A 268 6.73 -3.59 -20.00
CA ASP A 268 7.41 -3.04 -21.17
C ASP A 268 7.76 -1.56 -20.97
N PHE A 269 6.83 -0.78 -20.40
CA PHE A 269 7.08 0.61 -20.04
C PHE A 269 8.17 0.72 -18.97
N LEU A 270 8.12 -0.10 -17.92
CA LEU A 270 9.13 -0.10 -16.86
C LEU A 270 10.53 -0.42 -17.38
N ASN A 271 10.65 -1.45 -18.24
CA ASN A 271 11.90 -1.81 -18.89
C ASN A 271 12.44 -0.66 -19.74
N MET A 272 11.60 -0.05 -20.58
CA MET A 272 11.96 1.09 -21.40
C MET A 272 12.44 2.28 -20.55
N TYR A 273 11.69 2.62 -19.49
CA TYR A 273 12.05 3.71 -18.58
C TYR A 273 13.41 3.47 -17.90
N LYS A 274 13.65 2.24 -17.44
CA LYS A 274 14.93 1.83 -16.85
C LYS A 274 16.10 2.00 -17.82
N TYR A 275 15.93 1.56 -19.08
CA TYR A 275 16.96 1.75 -20.10
C TYR A 275 17.22 3.22 -20.41
N ALA A 276 16.16 4.04 -20.51
CA ALA A 276 16.29 5.47 -20.74
C ALA A 276 17.06 6.16 -19.60
N LYS A 277 16.73 5.86 -18.33
CA LYS A 277 17.44 6.42 -17.18
C LYS A 277 18.88 5.93 -17.05
N ALA A 278 19.17 4.69 -17.43
CA ALA A 278 20.55 4.20 -17.50
C ALA A 278 21.37 4.94 -18.57
N ALA A 279 20.79 5.18 -19.75
CA ALA A 279 21.44 5.94 -20.81
C ALA A 279 21.69 7.40 -20.41
N GLU A 280 20.73 8.06 -19.76
CA GLU A 280 20.87 9.42 -19.23
C GLU A 280 22.05 9.52 -18.24
N ARG A 281 22.20 8.55 -17.34
CA ARG A 281 23.33 8.49 -16.37
C ARG A 281 24.68 8.36 -17.08
N ASN A 282 24.78 7.47 -18.06
CA ASN A 282 26.03 7.27 -18.80
C ASN A 282 26.47 8.56 -19.53
N ILE A 283 25.53 9.32 -20.10
CA ILE A 283 25.83 10.60 -20.76
C ILE A 283 26.32 11.65 -19.73
N GLN A 284 25.75 11.67 -18.53
CA GLN A 284 26.18 12.59 -17.46
C GLN A 284 27.61 12.27 -16.99
N ASP A 285 27.92 10.99 -16.81
CA ASP A 285 29.26 10.52 -16.43
C ASP A 285 30.30 10.86 -17.50
N GLU A 286 29.97 10.69 -18.79
CA GLU A 286 30.86 11.02 -19.92
C GLU A 286 31.09 12.54 -20.09
N THR A 287 30.09 13.36 -19.79
CA THR A 287 30.19 14.82 -19.91
C THR A 287 30.88 15.50 -18.73
N GLY A 288 31.26 14.74 -17.69
CA GLY A 288 31.85 15.29 -16.46
C GLY A 288 30.92 16.23 -15.70
N SER A 289 29.63 16.21 -16.04
CA SER A 289 28.61 16.95 -15.32
C SER A 289 28.41 16.22 -13.99
N THR A 290 28.93 16.78 -12.89
CA THR A 290 28.71 16.18 -11.57
C THR A 290 27.22 15.92 -11.40
N PRO A 291 26.82 14.69 -11.03
CA PRO A 291 25.44 14.43 -10.67
C PRO A 291 25.08 15.47 -9.63
N ARG A 292 24.08 16.31 -9.89
CA ARG A 292 23.40 16.99 -8.79
C ARG A 292 22.77 15.86 -8.00
N ILE A 293 23.51 15.35 -7.02
CA ILE A 293 22.97 14.56 -5.93
C ILE A 293 22.09 15.56 -5.19
N THR A 294 20.87 15.75 -5.69
CA THR A 294 19.81 16.35 -4.89
C THR A 294 19.68 15.41 -3.68
N PRO A 295 19.88 15.93 -2.45
CA PRO A 295 19.60 15.17 -1.24
C PRO A 295 18.20 14.59 -1.36
N ALA A 296 18.00 13.40 -0.76
CA ALA A 296 16.76 12.64 -0.65
C ALA A 296 15.54 13.44 -1.11
N LEU A 297 14.87 12.97 -2.18
CA LEU A 297 13.63 13.53 -2.73
C LEU A 297 12.76 14.16 -1.64
N ASP A 298 12.96 15.45 -1.39
CA ASP A 298 12.00 16.22 -0.62
C ASP A 298 10.69 16.11 -1.40
N ALA A 299 9.56 15.97 -0.71
CA ALA A 299 8.21 15.81 -1.25
C ALA A 299 7.74 16.89 -2.27
N ALA A 300 8.63 17.76 -2.73
CA ALA A 300 8.51 18.66 -3.89
C ALA A 300 9.09 18.09 -5.21
N GLY A 301 9.62 16.86 -5.20
CA GLY A 301 10.50 16.31 -6.22
C GLY A 301 9.86 15.54 -7.38
N CYS A 302 8.62 15.07 -7.29
CA CYS A 302 7.99 14.36 -8.41
C CYS A 302 7.31 15.32 -9.40
N ILE A 303 7.43 15.04 -10.70
CA ILE A 303 6.58 15.59 -11.75
C ILE A 303 5.84 14.47 -12.46
N ASP A 304 4.71 14.79 -13.06
CA ASP A 304 4.12 13.92 -14.06
C ASP A 304 5.14 13.54 -15.15
N CYS A 305 5.38 12.24 -15.32
CA CYS A 305 6.32 11.70 -16.29
C CYS A 305 6.03 12.12 -17.74
N SER A 306 4.81 12.56 -18.06
CA SER A 306 4.50 13.10 -19.40
C SER A 306 5.33 14.34 -19.79
N ARG A 307 6.09 14.89 -18.84
CA ARG A 307 6.97 16.05 -19.02
C ARG A 307 8.43 15.65 -19.28
N GLU A 308 8.79 14.40 -19.09
CA GLU A 308 10.12 13.87 -19.41
C GLU A 308 10.24 13.67 -20.92
N ALA A 309 11.38 14.06 -21.50
CA ALA A 309 11.59 13.92 -22.94
C ALA A 309 11.61 12.46 -23.40
N SER A 310 12.04 11.54 -22.53
CA SER A 310 12.14 10.10 -22.78
C SER A 310 10.81 9.34 -22.55
N PHE A 311 9.71 10.05 -22.25
CA PHE A 311 8.43 9.43 -21.91
C PHE A 311 7.61 9.03 -23.14
N ASP A 312 7.40 7.72 -23.34
CA ASP A 312 6.45 7.20 -24.32
C ASP A 312 5.03 7.15 -23.72
N SER A 313 4.21 8.13 -24.09
CA SER A 313 2.82 8.24 -23.62
C SER A 313 1.90 7.08 -24.01
N LYS A 314 2.21 6.34 -25.08
CA LYS A 314 1.40 5.19 -25.51
C LYS A 314 1.76 3.96 -24.67
N ALA A 315 3.05 3.68 -24.51
CA ALA A 315 3.52 2.58 -23.67
C ALA A 315 3.12 2.80 -22.22
N ALA A 316 3.27 4.02 -21.70
CA ALA A 316 2.99 4.35 -20.32
C ALA A 316 1.53 4.21 -19.90
N LYS A 317 0.56 4.17 -20.83
CA LYS A 317 -0.86 3.95 -20.51
C LYS A 317 -1.26 2.48 -20.53
N GLN A 318 -0.40 1.58 -21.00
CA GLN A 318 -0.72 0.17 -21.07
C GLN A 318 -0.74 -0.43 -19.68
N GLY A 319 -1.86 -1.07 -19.32
CA GLY A 319 -2.02 -1.67 -18.00
C GLY A 319 -2.32 -0.67 -16.88
N ILE A 320 -2.80 0.53 -17.19
CA ILE A 320 -3.14 1.53 -16.17
C ILE A 320 -4.59 1.99 -16.31
N ASP A 321 -5.33 1.94 -15.19
CA ASP A 321 -6.55 2.71 -15.00
C ASP A 321 -6.23 3.92 -14.13
N LEU A 322 -6.56 5.11 -14.63
CA LEU A 322 -6.21 6.38 -14.01
C LEU A 322 -7.46 7.18 -13.66
N PHE A 323 -7.54 7.62 -12.42
CA PHE A 323 -8.51 8.56 -11.90
C PHE A 323 -7.78 9.84 -11.54
N TYR A 324 -8.15 10.95 -12.18
CA TYR A 324 -7.42 12.21 -12.05
C TYR A 324 -8.37 13.40 -11.97
N ASN A 325 -8.10 14.29 -11.01
CA ASN A 325 -8.74 15.59 -10.88
C ASN A 325 -7.65 16.67 -10.68
N PRO A 326 -7.57 17.68 -11.56
CA PRO A 326 -6.63 18.78 -11.35
C PRO A 326 -6.94 19.57 -10.06
N PRO A 327 -5.94 20.26 -9.49
CA PRO A 327 -6.19 21.15 -8.36
C PRO A 327 -7.09 22.32 -8.82
N GLN A 328 -7.89 22.87 -7.92
CA GLN A 328 -8.77 24.00 -8.25
C GLN A 328 -8.01 25.34 -8.38
N PHE A 329 -6.77 25.40 -7.92
CA PHE A 329 -5.93 26.59 -7.89
C PHE A 329 -4.47 26.29 -8.25
N GLY A 330 -3.67 27.34 -8.43
CA GLY A 330 -2.25 27.25 -8.76
C GLY A 330 -1.94 26.92 -10.22
N LYS A 331 -0.65 26.68 -10.51
CA LYS A 331 -0.11 26.52 -11.87
C LYS A 331 -0.67 25.33 -12.65
N TYR A 332 -1.22 24.32 -11.98
CA TYR A 332 -1.71 23.09 -12.60
C TYR A 332 -3.24 23.02 -12.72
N LYS A 333 -3.98 24.09 -12.39
CA LYS A 333 -5.46 24.07 -12.43
C LYS A 333 -6.07 23.73 -13.78
N GLY A 334 -5.36 24.04 -14.87
CA GLY A 334 -5.80 23.78 -16.24
C GLY A 334 -5.28 22.47 -16.82
N LYS A 335 -4.52 21.68 -16.05
CA LYS A 335 -3.94 20.44 -16.53
C LYS A 335 -5.00 19.34 -16.47
N LEU A 336 -5.66 19.03 -17.57
CA LEU A 336 -6.80 18.10 -17.58
C LEU A 336 -6.41 16.62 -17.63
N THR A 337 -5.13 16.32 -17.80
CA THR A 337 -4.62 14.95 -17.96
C THR A 337 -3.41 14.70 -17.08
N HIS A 338 -3.21 13.44 -16.71
CA HIS A 338 -2.00 12.97 -16.02
C HIS A 338 -1.48 11.70 -16.71
N SER A 339 -0.18 11.40 -16.64
CA SER A 339 0.34 10.13 -17.20
C SER A 339 -0.07 8.89 -16.42
N GLY A 340 -0.37 9.07 -15.13
CA GLY A 340 -0.48 7.98 -14.16
C GLY A 340 0.85 7.63 -13.48
N TRP A 341 1.93 8.36 -13.77
CA TRP A 341 3.26 8.13 -13.23
C TRP A 341 3.86 9.40 -12.63
N GLY A 342 4.46 9.26 -11.44
CA GLY A 342 5.33 10.27 -10.85
C GLY A 342 6.78 9.98 -11.23
N CYS A 343 7.47 10.95 -11.82
CA CYS A 343 8.89 10.87 -12.14
C CYS A 343 9.67 11.79 -11.20
N PRO A 344 10.74 11.30 -10.55
CA PRO A 344 11.65 12.16 -9.79
C PRO A 344 12.29 13.18 -10.73
N LYS A 345 12.36 14.44 -10.29
CA LYS A 345 13.01 15.56 -11.01
C LYS A 345 14.51 15.44 -11.09
#